data_AF-A0A947GQ78-F1
#
_entry.id   AF-A0A947GQ78-F1
#
_cell.length_a   1.000
_cell.length_b   1.000
_cell.length_c   1.000
_cell.angle_alpha   90.00
_cell.angle_beta   90.00
_cell.angle_gamma   90.00
#
_symmetry.space_group_name_H-M   'P 1'
#
loop_
_entity.id
_entity.type
_entity.pdbx_description
1 polymer ?
#
loop_
_entity_poly.entity_id
_entity_poly.type
_entity_poly.pdbx_seq_one_letter_code
_entity_poly.pdbx_strand_id
1 'polypeptide(L)'
;MRLVVSATLAVALAACATATPIPAMRPLTSSHIETMGATPVTVSQNNNGIEKSWFFTSTAAAGAAYGLIGALVTVAMDAIINAGPSRRAQKAADEMAELMSVDTLNASLAEKIRQHVPAEAPGPGVTFSGVQSVQRLGVSTVDNDVVDISVSYTLSEDSSTLRVIAAASYQNTATPYAPPYQFKGAVPKTETRGPAYRNWFTYYSAQLPVPTLTPELRERLIASIQDSARDESGALPAEGADGFKSMSKELENARDDKLTKDEIAIFLTREWLREDGALLRKEVEQAHEFVARYVLADLNRPVAPSIAGQDELLETMADERTVRRIGTGRDAGSYVSSAGGVASFSTYGNAIGIAHANQARIKTVREAARATAAR
;
A
#
# COMPACT_ATOMS: atom_id res chain seq x y z
N MET A 1 -47.85 -16.44 -2.80
CA MET A 1 -46.95 -15.42 -2.22
C MET A 1 -45.48 -15.86 -2.13
N ARG A 2 -45.15 -17.12 -1.80
CA ARG A 2 -43.75 -17.62 -1.78
C ARG A 2 -43.07 -17.78 -3.15
N LEU A 3 -43.82 -17.98 -4.24
CA LEU A 3 -43.27 -18.09 -5.60
C LEU A 3 -42.89 -16.73 -6.24
N VAL A 4 -43.47 -15.63 -5.77
CA VAL A 4 -43.17 -14.28 -6.30
C VAL A 4 -41.87 -13.74 -5.72
N VAL A 5 -41.55 -14.05 -4.46
CA VAL A 5 -40.34 -13.58 -3.78
C VAL A 5 -39.06 -14.22 -4.35
N SER A 6 -39.13 -15.49 -4.76
CA SER A 6 -37.97 -16.19 -5.36
C SER A 6 -37.62 -15.68 -6.76
N ALA A 7 -38.61 -15.22 -7.53
CA ALA A 7 -38.39 -14.66 -8.87
C ALA A 7 -37.74 -13.26 -8.80
N THR A 8 -38.14 -12.41 -7.84
CA THR A 8 -37.53 -11.07 -7.67
C THR A 8 -36.09 -11.15 -7.16
N LEU A 9 -35.76 -12.15 -6.33
CA LEU A 9 -34.39 -12.36 -5.85
C LEU A 9 -33.45 -12.86 -6.96
N ALA A 10 -33.95 -13.73 -7.85
CA ALA A 10 -33.19 -14.22 -9.00
C ALA A 10 -32.96 -13.11 -10.06
N VAL A 11 -33.93 -12.22 -10.26
CA VAL A 11 -33.77 -11.05 -11.15
C VAL A 11 -32.82 -10.00 -10.55
N ALA A 12 -32.83 -9.80 -9.22
CA ALA A 12 -31.89 -8.91 -8.55
C ALA A 12 -30.43 -9.42 -8.59
N LEU A 13 -30.23 -10.74 -8.45
CA LEU A 13 -28.91 -11.37 -8.62
C LEU A 13 -28.44 -11.40 -10.08
N ALA A 14 -29.37 -11.58 -11.03
CA ALA A 14 -29.05 -11.50 -12.46
C ALA A 14 -28.71 -10.07 -12.92
N ALA A 15 -29.32 -9.03 -12.33
CA ALA A 15 -29.02 -7.64 -12.64
C ALA A 15 -27.63 -7.19 -12.15
N CYS A 16 -27.05 -7.87 -11.14
CA CYS A 16 -25.65 -7.67 -10.74
C CYS A 16 -24.66 -8.52 -11.54
N ALA A 17 -25.12 -9.53 -12.29
CA ALA A 17 -24.30 -10.45 -13.08
C ALA A 17 -24.20 -10.07 -14.58
N THR A 18 -24.91 -9.04 -15.03
CA THR A 18 -24.99 -8.65 -16.45
C THR A 18 -24.01 -7.55 -16.87
N ALA A 19 -23.25 -6.97 -15.95
CA ALA A 19 -22.17 -6.06 -16.33
C ALA A 19 -21.04 -6.88 -16.96
N THR A 20 -20.78 -6.67 -18.26
CA THR A 20 -19.60 -7.26 -18.92
C THR A 20 -18.37 -6.81 -18.14
N PRO A 21 -17.59 -7.73 -17.53
CA PRO A 21 -16.44 -7.34 -16.76
C PRO A 21 -15.41 -6.75 -17.71
N ILE A 22 -15.02 -5.50 -17.46
CA ILE A 22 -14.03 -4.77 -18.23
C ILE A 22 -12.81 -4.48 -17.36
N PRO A 23 -11.63 -4.35 -17.96
CA PRO A 23 -10.45 -3.90 -17.23
C PRO A 23 -10.66 -2.50 -16.65
N ALA A 24 -10.04 -2.23 -15.50
CA ALA A 24 -10.12 -0.95 -14.83
C ALA A 24 -9.31 0.14 -15.56
N MET A 25 -8.30 -0.28 -16.34
CA MET A 25 -7.45 0.55 -17.18
C MET A 25 -8.27 1.26 -18.26
N ARG A 26 -7.87 2.48 -18.59
CA ARG A 26 -8.47 3.32 -19.64
C ARG A 26 -7.32 3.92 -20.46
N PRO A 27 -7.02 3.39 -21.67
CA PRO A 27 -5.99 3.98 -22.52
C PRO A 27 -6.50 5.30 -23.13
N LEU A 28 -5.55 6.13 -23.54
CA LEU A 28 -5.86 7.24 -24.44
C LEU A 28 -6.23 6.70 -25.83
N THR A 29 -7.04 7.43 -26.58
CA THR A 29 -7.25 7.12 -28.01
C THR A 29 -6.13 7.76 -28.83
N SER A 30 -5.92 7.34 -30.08
CA SER A 30 -4.94 8.00 -30.95
C SER A 30 -5.20 9.50 -31.11
N SER A 31 -6.48 9.90 -31.21
CA SER A 31 -6.85 11.31 -31.26
C SER A 31 -6.52 12.06 -29.97
N HIS A 32 -6.68 11.42 -28.79
CA HIS A 32 -6.24 12.03 -27.53
C HIS A 32 -4.72 12.22 -27.52
N ILE A 33 -3.96 11.22 -27.95
CA ILE A 33 -2.49 11.27 -27.99
C ILE A 33 -2.01 12.41 -28.91
N GLU A 34 -2.62 12.56 -30.09
CA GLU A 34 -2.32 13.64 -31.03
C GLU A 34 -2.65 15.03 -30.48
N THR A 35 -3.72 15.14 -29.68
CA THR A 35 -4.18 16.44 -29.15
C THR A 35 -3.44 16.85 -27.87
N MET A 36 -3.12 15.88 -27.01
CA MET A 36 -2.57 16.10 -25.67
C MET A 36 -1.13 16.64 -25.72
N GLY A 37 -0.31 16.14 -26.64
CA GLY A 37 1.04 16.67 -26.90
C GLY A 37 1.89 16.79 -25.63
N ALA A 38 2.48 17.96 -25.42
CA ALA A 38 3.28 18.26 -24.22
C ALA A 38 2.37 18.63 -23.03
N THR A 39 2.29 17.77 -22.03
CA THR A 39 1.32 17.90 -20.91
C THR A 39 2.01 18.00 -19.56
N PRO A 40 1.56 18.91 -18.67
CA PRO A 40 2.09 18.99 -17.32
C PRO A 40 1.74 17.75 -16.48
N VAL A 41 2.61 17.42 -15.53
CA VAL A 41 2.42 16.34 -14.57
C VAL A 41 2.30 16.91 -13.17
N THR A 42 1.28 16.47 -12.43
CA THR A 42 1.16 16.66 -11.00
C THR A 42 1.44 15.36 -10.28
N VAL A 43 2.42 15.39 -9.37
CA VAL A 43 2.65 14.33 -8.39
C VAL A 43 1.85 14.67 -7.14
N SER A 44 0.74 13.95 -6.94
CA SER A 44 -0.03 13.99 -5.71
C SER A 44 0.80 13.41 -4.58
N GLN A 45 1.15 14.26 -3.61
CA GLN A 45 2.03 13.87 -2.52
C GLN A 45 1.44 12.71 -1.72
N ASN A 46 2.28 11.72 -1.45
CA ASN A 46 2.03 10.77 -0.40
C ASN A 46 2.06 11.53 0.94
N ASN A 47 1.07 11.33 1.82
CA ASN A 47 1.02 11.97 3.14
C ASN A 47 1.33 11.02 4.30
N ASN A 48 1.52 9.73 4.02
CA ASN A 48 1.56 8.66 5.01
C ASN A 48 2.95 7.99 5.11
N GLY A 49 3.87 8.30 4.20
CA GLY A 49 5.18 7.66 4.09
C GLY A 49 5.08 6.22 3.60
N ILE A 50 5.99 5.39 4.11
CA ILE A 50 5.96 3.94 3.90
C ILE A 50 5.04 3.31 4.94
N GLU A 51 3.86 2.89 4.50
CA GLU A 51 2.89 2.23 5.36
C GLU A 51 3.36 0.82 5.67
N LYS A 52 3.21 0.40 6.93
CA LYS A 52 3.50 -0.97 7.35
C LYS A 52 2.31 -1.58 8.06
N SER A 53 1.77 -2.70 7.57
CA SER A 53 0.82 -3.46 8.39
C SER A 53 1.54 -4.31 9.43
N TRP A 54 0.97 -4.38 10.63
CA TRP A 54 1.42 -5.25 11.70
C TRP A 54 0.38 -6.34 11.95
N PHE A 55 0.82 -7.54 12.33
CA PHE A 55 -0.15 -8.55 12.74
C PHE A 55 -0.80 -8.08 14.04
N PHE A 56 -2.14 -8.09 14.06
CA PHE A 56 -2.91 -7.91 15.28
C PHE A 56 -3.33 -9.30 15.76
N THR A 57 -2.79 -9.74 16.90
CA THR A 57 -3.29 -10.97 17.54
C THR A 57 -4.57 -10.62 18.30
N SER A 58 -5.70 -11.03 17.74
CA SER A 58 -7.02 -10.91 18.38
C SER A 58 -7.31 -12.16 19.22
N THR A 59 -7.48 -11.98 20.53
CA THR A 59 -7.97 -13.03 21.44
C THR A 59 -9.50 -13.03 21.54
N ALA A 60 -10.21 -12.28 20.68
CA ALA A 60 -11.66 -12.11 20.69
C ALA A 60 -12.45 -13.43 20.76
N ALA A 61 -11.93 -14.50 20.15
CA ALA A 61 -12.54 -15.85 20.21
C ALA A 61 -12.52 -16.47 21.61
N ALA A 62 -11.53 -16.15 22.46
CA ALA A 62 -11.42 -16.67 23.83
C ALA A 62 -12.33 -15.92 24.82
N GLY A 63 -12.56 -14.62 24.61
CA GLY A 63 -13.41 -13.80 25.49
C GLY A 63 -14.90 -13.77 25.12
N ALA A 64 -15.26 -14.16 23.89
CA ALA A 64 -16.65 -14.18 23.42
C ALA A 64 -17.57 -15.08 24.28
N ALA A 65 -17.01 -16.11 24.94
CA ALA A 65 -17.75 -17.01 25.82
C ALA A 65 -18.15 -16.38 27.18
N TYR A 66 -17.60 -15.22 27.55
CA TYR A 66 -17.74 -14.62 28.89
C TYR A 66 -18.40 -13.23 28.89
N GLY A 67 -19.06 -12.84 27.79
CA GLY A 67 -19.85 -11.60 27.71
C GLY A 67 -19.02 -10.31 27.85
N LEU A 68 -19.61 -9.25 28.42
CA LEU A 68 -19.01 -7.91 28.52
C LEU A 68 -17.72 -7.88 29.38
N ILE A 69 -17.66 -8.71 30.43
CA ILE A 69 -16.47 -8.87 31.28
C ILE A 69 -15.39 -9.65 30.52
N GLY A 70 -15.79 -10.69 29.79
CA GLY A 70 -14.95 -11.35 28.79
C GLY A 70 -14.30 -10.34 27.87
N ALA A 71 -15.09 -9.51 27.17
CA ALA A 71 -14.62 -8.48 26.24
C ALA A 71 -13.61 -7.48 26.83
N LEU A 72 -13.79 -7.04 28.09
CA LEU A 72 -12.83 -6.13 28.76
C LEU A 72 -11.50 -6.83 29.08
N VAL A 73 -11.55 -8.10 29.50
CA VAL A 73 -10.36 -8.92 29.75
C VAL A 73 -9.68 -9.27 28.42
N THR A 74 -10.41 -9.57 27.35
CA THR A 74 -9.86 -9.78 26.01
C THR A 74 -9.19 -8.54 25.47
N VAL A 75 -9.79 -7.35 25.63
CA VAL A 75 -9.18 -6.08 25.20
C VAL A 75 -7.93 -5.77 26.01
N ALA A 76 -7.92 -6.08 27.32
CA ALA A 76 -6.72 -5.96 28.14
C ALA A 76 -5.63 -7.00 27.76
N MET A 77 -6.02 -8.24 27.47
CA MET A 77 -5.11 -9.29 27.01
C MET A 77 -4.57 -9.02 25.61
N ASP A 78 -5.39 -8.54 24.68
CA ASP A 78 -4.98 -8.06 23.36
C ASP A 78 -4.06 -6.85 23.50
N ALA A 79 -4.37 -5.92 24.40
CA ALA A 79 -3.50 -4.79 24.68
C ALA A 79 -2.15 -5.24 25.28
N ILE A 80 -2.12 -6.23 26.18
CA ILE A 80 -0.90 -6.74 26.81
C ILE A 80 -0.08 -7.59 25.83
N ILE A 81 -0.71 -8.49 25.08
CA ILE A 81 -0.07 -9.39 24.10
C ILE A 81 0.51 -8.57 22.95
N ASN A 82 -0.20 -7.55 22.49
CA ASN A 82 0.26 -6.73 21.39
C ASN A 82 1.08 -5.51 21.86
N ALA A 83 1.11 -5.11 23.15
CA ALA A 83 1.79 -3.88 23.59
C ALA A 83 3.30 -3.86 23.29
N GLY A 84 4.02 -4.93 23.62
CA GLY A 84 5.47 -5.04 23.36
C GLY A 84 5.81 -5.02 21.86
N PRO A 85 5.25 -5.95 21.07
CA PRO A 85 5.36 -5.94 19.61
C PRO A 85 4.93 -4.60 19.00
N SER A 86 3.83 -3.99 19.47
CA SER A 86 3.34 -2.69 18.96
C SER A 86 4.27 -1.52 19.28
N ARG A 87 4.93 -1.49 20.44
CA ARG A 87 5.93 -0.45 20.75
C ARG A 87 7.18 -0.59 19.90
N ARG A 88 7.71 -1.82 19.76
CA ARG A 88 8.85 -2.09 18.86
C ARG A 88 8.51 -1.79 17.41
N ALA A 89 7.28 -2.08 17.03
CA ALA A 89 6.71 -1.76 15.74
C ALA A 89 6.63 -0.25 15.49
N GLN A 90 6.11 0.51 16.44
CA GLN A 90 6.06 1.96 16.36
C GLN A 90 7.46 2.56 16.25
N LYS A 91 8.40 2.13 17.10
CA LYS A 91 9.80 2.58 17.04
C LYS A 91 10.42 2.31 15.66
N ALA A 92 10.22 1.12 15.10
CA ALA A 92 10.74 0.78 13.78
C ALA A 92 10.04 1.57 12.64
N ALA A 93 8.76 1.92 12.81
CA ALA A 93 8.03 2.77 11.87
C ALA A 93 8.50 4.23 11.94
N ASP A 94 8.77 4.74 13.14
CA ASP A 94 9.31 6.08 13.37
C ASP A 94 10.72 6.18 12.76
N GLU A 95 11.60 5.20 13.02
CA GLU A 95 12.94 5.11 12.40
C GLU A 95 12.86 5.07 10.86
N MET A 96 11.87 4.37 10.30
CA MET A 96 11.64 4.35 8.85
C MET A 96 11.16 5.70 8.31
N ALA A 97 10.28 6.38 9.03
CA ALA A 97 9.78 7.70 8.66
C ALA A 97 10.86 8.79 8.76
N GLU A 98 11.81 8.66 9.70
CA GLU A 98 13.00 9.53 9.77
C GLU A 98 13.94 9.28 8.60
N LEU A 99 14.19 8.01 8.27
CA LEU A 99 15.14 7.60 7.24
C LEU A 99 14.64 7.88 5.81
N MET A 100 13.35 7.65 5.58
CA MET A 100 12.64 7.86 4.32
C MET A 100 11.43 8.74 4.58
N SER A 101 11.71 10.02 4.82
CA SER A 101 10.66 11.01 5.05
C SER A 101 9.73 11.12 3.85
N VAL A 102 8.50 11.53 4.13
CA VAL A 102 7.48 11.84 3.11
C VAL A 102 8.03 12.81 2.06
N ASP A 103 8.74 13.84 2.49
CA ASP A 103 9.36 14.82 1.58
C ASP A 103 10.42 14.18 0.67
N THR A 104 11.23 13.27 1.22
CA THR A 104 12.25 12.54 0.45
C THR A 104 11.60 11.65 -0.61
N LEU A 105 10.55 10.91 -0.25
CA LEU A 105 9.78 10.06 -1.18
C LEU A 105 9.17 10.88 -2.31
N ASN A 106 8.46 11.96 -1.97
CA ASN A 106 7.79 12.85 -2.92
C ASN A 106 8.79 13.56 -3.84
N ALA A 107 9.90 14.08 -3.29
CA ALA A 107 10.95 14.72 -4.07
C ALA A 107 11.63 13.74 -5.02
N SER A 108 11.93 12.53 -4.55
CA SER A 108 12.54 11.47 -5.37
C SER A 108 11.66 11.10 -6.57
N LEU A 109 10.36 10.88 -6.36
CA LEU A 109 9.43 10.55 -7.45
C LEU A 109 9.30 11.71 -8.44
N ALA A 110 9.12 12.93 -7.94
CA ALA A 110 9.01 14.11 -8.80
C ALA A 110 10.28 14.34 -9.64
N GLU A 111 11.46 14.12 -9.06
CA GLU A 111 12.73 14.22 -9.78
C GLU A 111 12.88 13.13 -10.86
N LYS A 112 12.54 11.88 -10.56
CA LYS A 112 12.55 10.81 -11.57
C LYS A 112 11.61 11.09 -12.73
N ILE A 113 10.41 11.60 -12.47
CA ILE A 113 9.49 12.02 -13.54
C ILE A 113 10.06 13.22 -14.32
N ARG A 114 10.70 14.18 -13.63
CA ARG A 114 11.30 15.37 -14.26
C ARG A 114 12.41 14.99 -15.24
N GLN A 115 13.16 13.93 -14.98
CA GLN A 115 14.19 13.40 -15.89
C GLN A 115 13.60 12.89 -17.23
N HIS A 116 12.29 12.62 -17.28
CA HIS A 116 11.57 12.28 -18.52
C HIS A 116 10.93 13.49 -19.22
N VAL A 117 11.11 14.72 -18.72
CA VAL A 117 10.75 15.94 -19.45
C VAL A 117 11.80 16.17 -20.54
N PRO A 118 11.44 16.18 -21.83
CA PRO A 118 12.41 16.33 -22.90
C PRO A 118 13.06 17.72 -22.87
N ALA A 119 14.36 17.78 -23.14
CA ALA A 119 15.10 19.03 -23.25
C ALA A 119 14.81 19.81 -24.54
N GLU A 120 14.29 19.12 -25.57
CA GLU A 120 13.98 19.67 -26.89
C GLU A 120 12.50 19.52 -27.24
N ALA A 121 12.08 20.20 -28.31
CA ALA A 121 10.70 20.19 -28.78
C ALA A 121 10.22 18.74 -29.03
N PRO A 122 9.10 18.32 -28.40
CA PRO A 122 8.69 16.94 -28.44
C PRO A 122 8.29 16.51 -29.86
N GLY A 123 8.62 15.27 -30.21
CA GLY A 123 8.09 14.61 -31.40
C GLY A 123 6.59 14.30 -31.28
N PRO A 124 6.00 13.60 -32.27
CA PRO A 124 4.59 13.22 -32.21
C PRO A 124 4.33 12.31 -30.99
N GLY A 125 3.27 12.59 -30.24
CA GLY A 125 2.85 11.83 -29.07
C GLY A 125 2.71 12.66 -27.80
N VAL A 126 2.42 11.99 -26.70
CA VAL A 126 2.37 12.58 -25.36
C VAL A 126 3.77 12.68 -24.79
N THR A 127 4.13 13.86 -24.29
CA THR A 127 5.37 14.10 -23.54
C THR A 127 5.07 14.90 -22.27
N PHE A 128 5.96 14.84 -21.28
CA PHE A 128 5.81 15.66 -20.08
C PHE A 128 6.37 17.06 -20.32
N SER A 129 5.64 18.13 -19.99
CA SER A 129 6.10 19.52 -20.16
C SER A 129 6.59 20.17 -18.88
N GLY A 130 6.30 19.56 -17.72
CA GLY A 130 6.73 20.04 -16.41
C GLY A 130 6.22 19.13 -15.30
N VAL A 131 6.83 19.22 -14.12
CA VAL A 131 6.45 18.40 -12.95
C VAL A 131 6.26 19.29 -11.74
N GLN A 132 5.05 19.27 -11.19
CA GLN A 132 4.71 19.92 -9.93
C GLN A 132 4.35 18.85 -8.88
N SER A 133 4.73 19.07 -7.63
CA SER A 133 4.25 18.28 -6.50
C SER A 133 3.15 19.04 -5.78
N VAL A 134 2.03 18.39 -5.48
CA VAL A 134 0.88 19.02 -4.82
C VAL A 134 0.42 18.18 -3.63
N GLN A 135 0.32 18.81 -2.47
CA GLN A 135 -0.29 18.19 -1.31
C GLN A 135 -1.81 18.23 -1.41
N ARG A 136 -2.46 17.08 -1.41
CA ARG A 136 -3.93 16.99 -1.40
C ARG A 136 -4.43 16.46 -0.06
N LEU A 137 -4.96 17.35 0.76
CA LEU A 137 -5.57 17.06 2.06
C LEU A 137 -7.11 17.10 1.93
N GLY A 138 -7.71 16.22 1.12
CA GLY A 138 -9.16 16.22 0.89
C GLY A 138 -9.61 15.45 -0.36
N VAL A 139 -10.89 15.56 -0.73
CA VAL A 139 -11.41 15.00 -2.00
C VAL A 139 -10.72 15.74 -3.13
N SER A 140 -9.82 15.04 -3.81
CA SER A 140 -9.01 15.55 -4.92
C SER A 140 -9.88 16.22 -5.98
N THR A 141 -9.71 17.52 -6.19
CA THR A 141 -10.13 18.15 -7.44
C THR A 141 -9.18 17.64 -8.51
N VAL A 142 -9.72 17.03 -9.56
CA VAL A 142 -8.92 16.59 -10.70
C VAL A 142 -8.52 17.84 -11.48
N ASP A 143 -7.23 18.10 -11.59
CA ASP A 143 -6.71 19.22 -12.36
C ASP A 143 -7.02 19.00 -13.84
N ASN A 144 -7.56 20.01 -14.51
CA ASN A 144 -7.92 19.92 -15.92
C ASN A 144 -6.65 19.99 -16.78
N ASP A 145 -6.52 19.06 -17.72
CA ASP A 145 -5.40 18.98 -18.67
C ASP A 145 -4.03 18.72 -18.01
N VAL A 146 -4.03 17.89 -16.97
CA VAL A 146 -2.83 17.51 -16.20
C VAL A 146 -2.81 15.99 -16.01
N VAL A 147 -1.62 15.39 -16.15
CA VAL A 147 -1.40 13.99 -15.74
C VAL A 147 -1.21 13.97 -14.23
N ASP A 148 -2.14 13.38 -13.51
CA ASP A 148 -2.05 13.20 -12.06
C ASP A 148 -1.49 11.82 -11.72
N ILE A 149 -0.40 11.80 -10.95
CA ILE A 149 0.25 10.58 -10.46
C ILE A 149 0.18 10.60 -8.93
N SER A 150 -0.49 9.61 -8.36
CA SER A 150 -0.53 9.36 -6.91
C SER A 150 0.20 8.07 -6.59
N VAL A 151 0.90 8.03 -5.45
CA VAL A 151 1.73 6.88 -5.07
C VAL A 151 1.49 6.45 -3.63
N SER A 152 1.42 5.13 -3.40
CA SER A 152 1.44 4.53 -2.08
C SER A 152 2.59 3.55 -1.94
N TYR A 153 3.19 3.53 -0.76
CA TYR A 153 4.28 2.63 -0.39
C TYR A 153 3.79 1.77 0.75
N THR A 154 3.94 0.45 0.63
CA THR A 154 3.48 -0.49 1.65
C THR A 154 4.48 -1.62 1.84
N LEU A 155 4.94 -1.83 3.06
CA LEU A 155 5.59 -3.08 3.45
C LEU A 155 4.56 -4.17 3.71
N SER A 156 4.87 -5.38 3.29
CA SER A 156 4.08 -6.57 3.63
C SER A 156 3.94 -6.75 5.15
N GLU A 157 2.96 -7.51 5.59
CA GLU A 157 2.70 -7.76 7.03
C GLU A 157 3.92 -8.34 7.75
N ASP A 158 4.66 -9.22 7.09
CA ASP A 158 5.92 -9.80 7.56
C ASP A 158 7.15 -8.93 7.26
N SER A 159 6.98 -7.78 6.61
CA SER A 159 8.05 -6.85 6.17
C SER A 159 9.09 -7.47 5.25
N SER A 160 8.79 -8.60 4.60
CA SER A 160 9.71 -9.21 3.65
C SER A 160 9.76 -8.48 2.31
N THR A 161 8.69 -7.76 1.94
CA THR A 161 8.57 -7.15 0.60
C THR A 161 8.03 -5.73 0.69
N LEU A 162 8.66 -4.81 -0.04
CA LEU A 162 8.13 -3.47 -0.33
C LEU A 162 7.28 -3.52 -1.59
N ARG A 163 6.07 -2.98 -1.51
CA ARG A 163 5.18 -2.73 -2.63
C ARG A 163 4.99 -1.24 -2.82
N VAL A 164 5.16 -0.78 -4.06
CA VAL A 164 4.87 0.60 -4.46
C VAL A 164 3.80 0.57 -5.53
N ILE A 165 2.68 1.28 -5.32
CA ILE A 165 1.60 1.38 -6.30
C ILE A 165 1.48 2.84 -6.71
N ALA A 166 1.71 3.12 -7.99
CA ALA A 166 1.36 4.38 -8.59
C ALA A 166 0.05 4.25 -9.38
N ALA A 167 -0.88 5.16 -9.14
CA ALA A 167 -2.08 5.34 -9.96
C ALA A 167 -1.93 6.63 -10.76
N ALA A 168 -1.98 6.50 -12.09
CA ALA A 168 -1.91 7.63 -13.01
C ALA A 168 -3.28 7.87 -13.64
N SER A 169 -3.65 9.13 -13.80
CA SER A 169 -4.87 9.52 -14.49
C SER A 169 -4.70 10.83 -15.23
N TYR A 170 -5.47 11.03 -16.30
CA TYR A 170 -5.53 12.31 -17.01
C TYR A 170 -6.98 12.61 -17.40
N GLN A 171 -7.37 13.86 -17.20
CA GLN A 171 -8.70 14.35 -17.52
C GLN A 171 -8.60 15.71 -18.19
N ASN A 172 -9.37 15.89 -19.26
CA ASN A 172 -9.53 17.16 -19.93
C ASN A 172 -11.01 17.35 -20.31
N THR A 173 -11.57 18.50 -19.95
CA THR A 173 -12.97 18.83 -20.22
C THR A 173 -13.27 18.99 -21.72
N ALA A 174 -12.27 19.33 -22.54
CA ALA A 174 -12.40 19.43 -24.00
C ALA A 174 -12.37 18.06 -24.71
N THR A 175 -11.67 17.08 -24.13
CA THR A 175 -11.59 15.69 -24.62
C THR A 175 -12.14 14.73 -23.55
N PRO A 176 -13.48 14.62 -23.45
CA PRO A 176 -14.12 13.81 -22.42
C PRO A 176 -13.82 12.32 -22.62
N TYR A 177 -14.04 11.54 -21.57
CA TYR A 177 -13.90 10.09 -21.62
C TYR A 177 -14.68 9.47 -22.78
N ALA A 178 -13.96 8.73 -23.62
CA ALA A 178 -14.52 7.87 -24.65
C ALA A 178 -14.32 6.41 -24.23
N PRO A 179 -15.39 5.60 -24.07
CA PRO A 179 -15.26 4.21 -23.67
C PRO A 179 -14.45 3.43 -24.71
N PRO A 180 -13.30 2.84 -24.33
CA PRO A 180 -12.44 2.09 -25.24
C PRO A 180 -12.96 0.65 -25.46
N TYR A 181 -14.00 0.26 -24.74
CA TYR A 181 -14.57 -1.09 -24.73
C TYR A 181 -15.90 -1.14 -25.49
N GLN A 182 -16.15 -2.26 -26.16
CA GLN A 182 -17.43 -2.51 -26.82
C GLN A 182 -18.40 -3.17 -25.85
N PHE A 183 -19.62 -2.64 -25.75
CA PHE A 183 -20.67 -3.16 -24.89
C PHE A 183 -21.77 -3.81 -25.73
N LYS A 184 -22.21 -5.01 -25.36
CA LYS A 184 -23.39 -5.66 -25.94
C LYS A 184 -24.65 -5.01 -25.38
N GLY A 185 -24.97 -3.80 -25.83
CA GLY A 185 -26.13 -3.02 -25.38
C GLY A 185 -25.75 -1.58 -25.04
N ALA A 186 -26.45 -0.99 -24.06
CA ALA A 186 -26.13 0.35 -23.59
C ALA A 186 -24.80 0.37 -22.82
N VAL A 187 -24.04 1.45 -22.98
CA VAL A 187 -22.82 1.71 -22.19
C VAL A 187 -23.23 1.81 -20.70
N PRO A 188 -22.59 1.05 -19.79
CA PRO A 188 -22.87 1.14 -18.36
C PRO A 188 -22.68 2.57 -17.85
N LYS A 189 -23.52 3.02 -16.90
CA LYS A 189 -23.40 4.37 -16.30
C LYS A 189 -22.04 4.64 -15.64
N THR A 190 -21.32 3.59 -15.22
CA THR A 190 -19.96 3.68 -14.69
C THR A 190 -18.92 3.99 -15.77
N GLU A 191 -19.28 3.79 -17.03
CA GLU A 191 -18.48 3.95 -18.24
C GLU A 191 -18.97 5.10 -19.13
N THR A 192 -19.76 6.02 -18.58
CA THR A 192 -20.15 7.27 -19.26
C THR A 192 -19.37 8.48 -18.74
N ARG A 193 -18.53 8.31 -17.72
CA ARG A 193 -17.78 9.40 -17.07
C ARG A 193 -16.47 8.93 -16.46
N GLY A 194 -15.61 9.90 -16.18
CA GLY A 194 -14.34 9.73 -15.50
C GLY A 194 -13.18 10.30 -16.32
N PRO A 195 -11.94 9.97 -15.94
CA PRO A 195 -10.78 10.49 -16.64
C PRO A 195 -10.65 9.85 -18.04
N ALA A 196 -10.08 10.60 -18.97
CA ALA A 196 -9.78 10.13 -20.32
C ALA A 196 -8.71 9.03 -20.31
N TYR A 197 -7.82 9.05 -19.31
CA TYR A 197 -6.81 8.04 -19.05
C TYR A 197 -6.83 7.60 -17.59
N ARG A 198 -6.59 6.30 -17.35
CA ARG A 198 -6.35 5.76 -16.01
C ARG A 198 -5.57 4.46 -16.09
N ASN A 199 -4.50 4.33 -15.31
CA ASN A 199 -3.81 3.04 -15.17
C ASN A 199 -3.10 2.91 -13.82
N TRP A 200 -2.65 1.69 -13.51
CA TRP A 200 -1.88 1.35 -12.32
C TRP A 200 -0.53 0.74 -12.68
N PHE A 201 0.47 1.09 -11.87
CA PHE A 201 1.85 0.66 -11.99
C PHE A 201 2.28 0.13 -10.63
N THR A 202 2.50 -1.19 -10.54
CA THR A 202 2.84 -1.84 -9.28
C THR A 202 4.27 -2.34 -9.32
N TYR A 203 5.05 -1.95 -8.33
CA TYR A 203 6.39 -2.44 -8.09
C TYR A 203 6.41 -3.34 -6.87
N TYR A 204 7.13 -4.45 -6.96
CA TYR A 204 7.47 -5.33 -5.84
C TYR A 204 8.99 -5.43 -5.72
N SER A 205 9.52 -5.20 -4.53
CA SER A 205 10.93 -5.46 -4.23
C SER A 205 11.24 -6.95 -4.27
N ALA A 206 12.53 -7.29 -4.23
CA ALA A 206 12.93 -8.66 -3.87
C ALA A 206 12.40 -8.99 -2.47
N GLN A 207 12.00 -10.25 -2.27
CA GLN A 207 11.58 -10.73 -0.96
C GLN A 207 12.82 -10.96 -0.10
N LEU A 208 12.88 -10.33 1.07
CA LEU A 208 13.92 -10.60 2.06
C LEU A 208 13.80 -12.04 2.58
N PRO A 209 14.92 -12.75 2.78
CA PRO A 209 14.89 -14.10 3.30
C PRO A 209 14.39 -14.11 4.74
N VAL A 210 13.46 -15.02 5.06
CA VAL A 210 12.95 -15.18 6.41
C VAL A 210 14.12 -15.58 7.34
N PRO A 211 14.38 -14.83 8.42
CA PRO A 211 15.49 -15.13 9.31
C PRO A 211 15.25 -16.44 10.07
N THR A 212 16.31 -17.22 10.24
CA THR A 212 16.33 -18.38 11.14
C THR A 212 16.84 -17.94 12.52
N LEU A 213 16.27 -18.48 13.60
CA LEU A 213 16.71 -18.16 14.97
C LEU A 213 18.10 -18.74 15.23
N THR A 214 19.14 -17.92 15.03
CA THR A 214 20.51 -18.25 15.45
C THR A 214 20.74 -17.78 16.90
N PRO A 215 21.78 -18.28 17.61
CA PRO A 215 22.15 -17.78 18.94
C PRO A 215 22.32 -16.26 18.97
N GLU A 216 22.94 -15.68 17.94
CA GLU A 216 23.17 -14.23 17.81
C GLU A 216 21.85 -13.48 17.63
N LEU A 217 20.94 -14.02 16.82
CA LEU A 217 19.62 -13.43 16.61
C LEU A 217 18.77 -13.48 17.90
N ARG A 218 18.93 -14.54 18.70
CA ARG A 218 18.30 -14.65 20.02
C ARG A 218 18.82 -13.61 20.99
N GLU A 219 20.13 -13.38 21.05
CA GLU A 219 20.68 -12.31 21.89
C GLU A 219 20.18 -10.92 21.45
N ARG A 220 20.10 -10.68 20.14
CA ARG A 220 19.50 -9.45 19.60
C ARG A 220 18.01 -9.31 19.94
N LEU A 221 17.25 -10.39 19.96
CA LEU A 221 15.85 -10.40 20.39
C LEU A 221 15.73 -10.01 21.86
N ILE A 222 16.51 -10.66 22.73
CA ILE A 222 16.56 -10.39 24.17
C ILE A 222 16.93 -8.92 24.43
N ALA A 223 18.00 -8.43 23.80
CA ALA A 223 18.42 -7.04 23.91
C ALA A 223 17.32 -6.08 23.45
N SER A 224 16.62 -6.40 22.36
CA SER A 224 15.51 -5.59 21.87
C SER A 224 14.30 -5.58 22.80
N ILE A 225 13.99 -6.69 23.47
CA ILE A 225 12.90 -6.77 24.45
C ILE A 225 13.24 -5.86 25.64
N GLN A 226 14.46 -5.99 26.16
CA GLN A 226 14.96 -5.18 27.27
C GLN A 226 14.97 -3.69 26.93
N ASP A 227 15.48 -3.31 25.76
CA ASP A 227 15.51 -1.92 25.29
C ASP A 227 14.09 -1.32 25.21
N SER A 228 13.13 -2.08 24.65
CA SER A 228 11.74 -1.63 24.55
C SER A 228 10.98 -1.53 25.89
N ALA A 229 11.51 -2.18 26.93
CA ALA A 229 10.94 -2.16 28.28
C ALA A 229 11.46 -1.00 29.13
N ARG A 230 12.57 -0.35 28.73
CA ARG A 230 13.16 0.77 29.47
C ARG A 230 12.21 1.96 29.53
N ASP A 231 12.23 2.68 30.65
CA ASP A 231 11.50 3.94 30.82
C ASP A 231 12.25 5.15 30.24
N GLU A 232 11.69 6.35 30.38
CA GLU A 232 12.29 7.61 29.89
C GLU A 232 13.67 7.92 30.52
N SER A 233 13.98 7.34 31.68
CA SER A 233 15.28 7.46 32.33
C SER A 233 16.30 6.40 31.85
N GLY A 234 15.86 5.51 30.95
CA GLY A 234 16.65 4.37 30.47
C GLY A 234 16.72 3.21 31.46
N ALA A 235 15.97 3.27 32.57
CA ALA A 235 15.96 2.22 33.58
C ALA A 235 14.99 1.09 33.19
N LEU A 236 15.34 -0.15 33.56
CA LEU A 236 14.41 -1.27 33.42
C LEU A 236 13.29 -1.16 34.47
N PRO A 237 12.08 -1.66 34.16
CA PRO A 237 10.96 -1.58 35.08
C PRO A 237 11.27 -2.35 36.36
N ALA A 238 10.87 -1.80 37.51
CA ALA A 238 11.08 -2.42 38.80
C ALA A 238 10.37 -3.78 38.92
N GLU A 239 11.00 -4.72 39.61
CA GLU A 239 10.43 -6.04 39.88
C GLU A 239 9.05 -5.92 40.55
N GLY A 240 8.07 -6.66 40.02
CA GLY A 240 6.68 -6.61 40.48
C GLY A 240 5.77 -5.59 39.77
N ALA A 241 6.34 -4.61 39.05
CA ALA A 241 5.57 -3.68 38.22
C ALA A 241 5.00 -4.37 36.97
N ASP A 242 3.92 -3.84 36.41
CA ASP A 242 3.28 -4.41 35.22
C ASP A 242 4.22 -4.45 34.00
N GLY A 243 5.09 -3.44 33.86
CA GLY A 243 6.13 -3.42 32.82
C GLY A 243 7.15 -4.56 32.97
N PHE A 244 7.52 -4.91 34.21
CA PHE A 244 8.44 -6.01 34.48
C PHE A 244 7.81 -7.38 34.21
N LYS A 245 6.52 -7.56 34.55
CA LYS A 245 5.77 -8.78 34.23
C LYS A 245 5.63 -8.97 32.72
N SER A 246 5.33 -7.90 31.98
CA SER A 246 5.26 -7.93 30.52
C SER A 246 6.61 -8.30 29.90
N MET A 247 7.68 -7.62 30.32
CA MET A 247 9.04 -7.89 29.85
C MET A 247 9.46 -9.34 30.14
N SER A 248 9.21 -9.84 31.35
CA SER A 248 9.59 -11.21 31.74
C SER A 248 8.89 -12.27 30.90
N LYS A 249 7.59 -12.07 30.60
CA LYS A 249 6.82 -12.96 29.72
C LYS A 249 7.37 -12.97 28.30
N GLU A 250 7.76 -11.82 27.76
CA GLU A 250 8.38 -11.74 26.43
C GLU A 250 9.76 -12.41 26.39
N LEU A 251 10.57 -12.25 27.44
CA LEU A 251 11.85 -12.93 27.56
C LEU A 251 11.70 -14.45 27.67
N GLU A 252 10.65 -14.93 28.33
CA GLU A 252 10.32 -16.36 28.38
C GLU A 252 9.91 -16.88 27.01
N ASN A 253 9.06 -16.16 26.28
CA ASN A 253 8.66 -16.53 24.91
C ASN A 253 9.86 -16.53 23.94
N ALA A 254 10.80 -15.58 24.07
CA ALA A 254 12.01 -15.52 23.26
C ALA A 254 13.00 -16.67 23.53
N ARG A 255 12.79 -17.44 24.61
CA ARG A 255 13.54 -18.68 24.88
C ARG A 255 12.97 -19.88 24.11
N ASP A 256 11.75 -19.80 23.59
CA ASP A 256 11.22 -20.81 22.69
C ASP A 256 12.04 -20.82 21.38
N ASP A 257 12.32 -21.98 20.80
CA ASP A 257 13.27 -22.14 19.68
C ASP A 257 12.69 -21.68 18.32
N LYS A 258 11.69 -20.79 18.34
CA LYS A 258 10.94 -20.37 17.15
C LYS A 258 10.70 -18.87 17.16
N LEU A 259 10.88 -18.24 16.00
CA LEU A 259 10.44 -16.87 15.78
C LEU A 259 8.95 -16.84 15.46
N THR A 260 8.23 -15.98 16.16
CA THR A 260 6.87 -15.58 15.80
C THR A 260 6.89 -14.69 14.55
N LYS A 261 5.72 -14.54 13.90
CA LYS A 261 5.58 -13.68 12.71
C LYS A 261 5.93 -12.21 13.01
N ASP A 262 5.62 -11.72 14.20
CA ASP A 262 5.93 -10.36 14.63
C ASP A 262 7.43 -10.15 14.83
N GLU A 263 8.12 -11.14 15.39
CA GLU A 263 9.58 -11.08 15.55
C GLU A 263 10.29 -11.11 14.20
N ILE A 264 9.83 -11.96 13.28
CA ILE A 264 10.29 -11.96 11.88
C ILE A 264 10.11 -10.57 11.27
N ALA A 265 8.93 -9.97 11.40
CA ALA A 265 8.66 -8.64 10.85
C ALA A 265 9.57 -7.55 11.45
N ILE A 266 9.88 -7.61 12.75
CA ILE A 266 10.81 -6.68 13.39
C ILE A 266 12.22 -6.85 12.84
N PHE A 267 12.71 -8.09 12.71
CA PHE A 267 14.05 -8.35 12.16
C PHE A 267 14.16 -7.89 10.71
N LEU A 268 13.18 -8.23 9.88
CA LEU A 268 13.17 -7.83 8.48
C LEU A 268 13.07 -6.31 8.32
N THR A 269 12.36 -5.61 9.21
CA THR A 269 12.34 -4.13 9.22
C THR A 269 13.71 -3.56 9.51
N ARG A 270 14.47 -4.14 10.44
CA ARG A 270 15.84 -3.71 10.71
C ARG A 270 16.77 -3.95 9.53
N GLU A 271 16.54 -5.00 8.74
CA GLU A 271 17.30 -5.20 7.50
C GLU A 271 16.99 -4.11 6.47
N TRP A 272 15.75 -3.63 6.37
CA TRP A 272 15.41 -2.46 5.55
C TRP A 272 16.10 -1.18 6.02
N LEU A 273 16.33 -1.02 7.32
CA LEU A 273 16.96 0.15 7.94
C LEU A 273 18.49 0.04 8.03
N ARG A 274 19.07 -1.14 7.70
CA ARG A 274 20.51 -1.39 7.81
C ARG A 274 21.29 -0.50 6.84
N GLU A 275 22.52 -0.17 7.21
CA GLU A 275 23.42 0.64 6.37
C GLU A 275 22.74 1.96 5.95
N ASP A 276 22.09 2.63 6.90
CA ASP A 276 21.32 3.86 6.66
C ASP A 276 20.25 3.65 5.57
N GLY A 277 19.60 2.48 5.56
CA GLY A 277 18.53 2.14 4.62
C GLY A 277 18.94 2.09 3.15
N ALA A 278 20.20 1.75 2.87
CA ALA A 278 20.71 1.65 1.50
C ALA A 278 19.83 0.75 0.61
N LEU A 279 19.36 -0.38 1.13
CA LEU A 279 18.45 -1.28 0.41
C LEU A 279 17.09 -0.61 0.14
N LEU A 280 16.48 0.00 1.16
CA LEU A 280 15.19 0.65 1.04
C LEU A 280 15.21 1.78 0.01
N ARG A 281 16.24 2.63 0.06
CA ARG A 281 16.46 3.72 -0.91
C ARG A 281 16.62 3.20 -2.32
N LYS A 282 17.43 2.15 -2.51
CA LYS A 282 17.64 1.51 -3.81
C LYS A 282 16.33 1.00 -4.40
N GLU A 283 15.53 0.27 -3.62
CA GLU A 283 14.26 -0.30 -4.09
C GLU A 283 13.22 0.79 -4.39
N VAL A 284 13.17 1.86 -3.58
CA VAL A 284 12.32 3.04 -3.86
C VAL A 284 12.76 3.74 -5.14
N GLU A 285 14.07 3.91 -5.35
CA GLU A 285 14.59 4.53 -6.57
C GLU A 285 14.22 3.70 -7.82
N GLN A 286 14.39 2.38 -7.75
CA GLN A 286 13.99 1.46 -8.82
C GLN A 286 12.47 1.51 -9.09
N ALA A 287 11.66 1.63 -8.04
CA ALA A 287 10.22 1.80 -8.18
C ALA A 287 9.86 3.12 -8.88
N HIS A 288 10.51 4.23 -8.51
CA HIS A 288 10.27 5.54 -9.12
C HIS A 288 10.71 5.58 -10.59
N GLU A 289 11.84 4.97 -10.92
CA GLU A 289 12.31 4.80 -12.29
C GLU A 289 11.29 4.02 -13.13
N PHE A 290 10.82 2.89 -12.59
CA PHE A 290 9.77 2.09 -13.22
C PHE A 290 8.49 2.90 -13.47
N VAL A 291 7.99 3.63 -12.47
CA VAL A 291 6.78 4.46 -12.61
C VAL A 291 6.98 5.53 -13.67
N ALA A 292 8.07 6.30 -13.60
CA ALA A 292 8.33 7.40 -14.52
C ALA A 292 8.40 6.93 -15.99
N ARG A 293 9.13 5.84 -16.25
CA ARG A 293 9.30 5.26 -17.58
C ARG A 293 7.99 4.72 -18.14
N TYR A 294 7.28 3.88 -17.36
CA TYR A 294 6.14 3.15 -17.89
C TYR A 294 4.84 3.97 -17.91
N VAL A 295 4.67 4.99 -17.07
CA VAL A 295 3.55 5.93 -17.20
C VAL A 295 3.62 6.67 -18.54
N LEU A 296 4.79 7.22 -18.90
CA LEU A 296 4.96 7.93 -20.16
C LEU A 296 4.78 7.01 -21.38
N ALA A 297 5.35 5.79 -21.31
CA ALA A 297 5.18 4.80 -22.37
C ALA A 297 3.72 4.41 -22.58
N ASP A 298 2.96 4.22 -21.49
CA ASP A 298 1.56 3.80 -21.55
C ASP A 298 0.62 4.91 -22.03
N LEU A 299 0.89 6.19 -21.71
CA LEU A 299 0.16 7.33 -22.28
C LEU A 299 0.21 7.35 -23.81
N ASN A 300 1.27 6.80 -24.40
CA ASN A 300 1.44 6.69 -25.85
C ASN A 300 0.91 5.36 -26.44
N ARG A 301 0.20 4.53 -25.65
CA ARG A 301 -0.29 3.22 -26.08
C ARG A 301 -1.83 3.20 -26.18
N PRO A 302 -2.43 3.36 -27.38
CA PRO A 302 -3.89 3.45 -27.53
C PRO A 302 -4.62 2.10 -27.50
N VAL A 303 -4.00 1.05 -26.97
CA VAL A 303 -4.50 -0.33 -27.07
C VAL A 303 -5.32 -0.70 -25.85
N ALA A 304 -6.64 -0.81 -26.04
CA ALA A 304 -7.56 -1.31 -25.04
C ALA A 304 -7.21 -2.76 -24.62
N PRO A 305 -6.99 -3.03 -23.33
CA PRO A 305 -6.74 -4.39 -22.86
C PRO A 305 -8.01 -5.26 -22.94
N SER A 306 -7.82 -6.58 -23.01
CA SER A 306 -8.91 -7.55 -22.91
C SER A 306 -8.88 -8.21 -21.54
N ILE A 307 -10.04 -8.58 -20.99
CA ILE A 307 -10.09 -9.36 -19.75
C ILE A 307 -9.59 -10.81 -19.92
N ALA A 308 -9.54 -11.29 -21.17
CA ALA A 308 -9.14 -12.64 -21.54
C ALA A 308 -7.81 -12.66 -22.32
N GLY A 309 -6.99 -11.61 -22.18
CA GLY A 309 -5.67 -11.56 -22.81
C GLY A 309 -4.66 -12.48 -22.14
N GLN A 310 -3.38 -12.25 -22.43
CA GLN A 310 -2.26 -12.92 -21.77
C GLN A 310 -1.27 -11.86 -21.34
N ASP A 311 -0.60 -12.10 -20.22
CA ASP A 311 0.42 -11.18 -19.72
C ASP A 311 1.55 -11.04 -20.76
N GLU A 312 1.92 -9.80 -21.05
CA GLU A 312 2.98 -9.45 -21.99
C GLU A 312 4.25 -9.17 -21.19
N LEU A 313 5.30 -9.95 -21.38
CA LEU A 313 6.63 -9.64 -20.83
C LEU A 313 7.25 -8.52 -21.69
N LEU A 314 7.50 -7.38 -21.06
CA LEU A 314 8.05 -6.20 -21.74
C LEU A 314 9.58 -6.18 -21.65
N GLU A 315 10.12 -6.53 -20.49
CA GLU A 315 11.55 -6.40 -20.20
C GLU A 315 11.97 -7.41 -19.12
N THR A 316 13.20 -7.88 -19.22
CA THR A 316 13.92 -8.56 -18.13
C THR A 316 15.21 -7.80 -17.89
N MET A 317 15.39 -7.30 -16.67
CA MET A 317 16.55 -6.53 -16.25
C MET A 317 17.70 -7.47 -15.86
N ALA A 318 18.90 -6.91 -15.70
CA ALA A 318 20.10 -7.66 -15.37
C ALA A 318 20.04 -8.39 -14.00
N ASP A 319 19.21 -7.92 -13.08
CA ASP A 319 18.93 -8.52 -11.78
C ASP A 319 17.76 -9.51 -11.81
N GLU A 320 17.42 -10.03 -13.00
CA GLU A 320 16.30 -10.94 -13.26
C GLU A 320 14.92 -10.37 -12.96
N ARG A 321 14.82 -9.06 -12.64
CA ARG A 321 13.55 -8.37 -12.51
C ARG A 321 12.82 -8.34 -13.84
N THR A 322 11.54 -8.68 -13.81
CA THR A 322 10.69 -8.64 -15.00
C THR A 322 9.71 -7.48 -14.92
N VAL A 323 9.51 -6.80 -16.04
CA VAL A 323 8.38 -5.89 -16.21
C VAL A 323 7.36 -6.52 -17.13
N ARG A 324 6.12 -6.62 -16.67
CA ARG A 324 5.02 -7.26 -17.37
C ARG A 324 3.83 -6.32 -17.46
N ARG A 325 3.11 -6.36 -18.58
CA ARG A 325 1.78 -5.79 -18.70
C ARG A 325 0.77 -6.91 -18.47
N ILE A 326 -0.09 -6.72 -17.48
CA ILE A 326 -1.10 -7.72 -17.09
C ILE A 326 -2.10 -7.86 -18.23
N GLY A 327 -2.39 -9.09 -18.62
CA GLY A 327 -3.26 -9.39 -19.76
C GLY A 327 -4.65 -9.88 -19.38
N THR A 328 -4.90 -10.18 -18.10
CA THR A 328 -6.16 -10.81 -17.66
C THR A 328 -6.81 -10.12 -16.49
N GLY A 329 -8.12 -10.32 -16.36
CA GLY A 329 -8.88 -9.85 -15.20
C GLY A 329 -9.08 -8.34 -15.17
N ARG A 330 -9.46 -7.84 -13.99
CA ARG A 330 -9.76 -6.42 -13.77
C ARG A 330 -8.52 -5.53 -13.94
N ASP A 331 -7.34 -6.09 -13.69
CA ASP A 331 -6.08 -5.36 -13.75
C ASP A 331 -5.42 -5.41 -15.13
N ALA A 332 -6.08 -6.03 -16.13
CA ALA A 332 -5.55 -6.07 -17.48
C ALA A 332 -5.22 -4.66 -18.01
N GLY A 333 -4.05 -4.53 -18.63
CA GLY A 333 -3.47 -3.25 -19.05
C GLY A 333 -2.56 -2.58 -18.01
N SER A 334 -2.62 -2.98 -16.74
CA SER A 334 -1.72 -2.48 -15.68
C SER A 334 -0.32 -3.03 -15.83
N TYR A 335 0.67 -2.35 -15.24
CA TYR A 335 2.07 -2.74 -15.30
C TYR A 335 2.51 -3.28 -13.95
N VAL A 336 3.29 -4.35 -13.97
CA VAL A 336 3.91 -4.94 -12.78
C VAL A 336 5.41 -5.11 -13.01
N SER A 337 6.20 -4.57 -12.09
CA SER A 337 7.64 -4.83 -11.97
C SER A 337 7.87 -5.71 -10.75
N SER A 338 8.45 -6.89 -10.96
CA SER A 338 8.71 -7.87 -9.89
C SER A 338 10.11 -8.43 -10.03
N ALA A 339 10.83 -8.55 -8.90
CA ALA A 339 12.10 -9.26 -8.86
C ALA A 339 11.95 -10.73 -9.27
N GLY A 340 13.02 -11.34 -9.77
CA GLY A 340 13.06 -12.78 -10.04
C GLY A 340 12.73 -13.57 -8.77
N GLY A 341 11.81 -14.54 -8.85
CA GLY A 341 11.49 -15.45 -7.74
C GLY A 341 10.44 -14.96 -6.73
N VAL A 342 9.74 -13.85 -6.98
CA VAL A 342 8.54 -13.48 -6.17
C VAL A 342 7.42 -14.50 -6.44
N ALA A 343 7.41 -15.59 -5.68
CA ALA A 343 6.32 -16.56 -5.61
C ALA A 343 5.39 -16.12 -4.47
N SER A 344 4.17 -15.66 -4.78
CA SER A 344 3.11 -15.24 -3.84
C SER A 344 3.17 -16.00 -2.50
N PHE A 345 3.16 -15.37 -1.32
CA PHE A 345 2.00 -14.74 -0.67
C PHE A 345 2.49 -13.76 0.41
N SER A 346 2.84 -12.53 0.03
CA SER A 346 2.90 -11.44 1.01
C SER A 346 1.50 -10.87 1.16
N THR A 347 0.90 -11.02 2.34
CA THR A 347 -0.33 -10.29 2.67
C THR A 347 0.02 -8.83 2.93
N TYR A 348 -0.77 -7.94 2.34
CA TYR A 348 -0.67 -6.51 2.54
C TYR A 348 -1.97 -6.07 3.23
N GLY A 349 -2.00 -6.14 4.55
CA GLY A 349 -3.11 -5.62 5.34
C GLY A 349 -3.08 -4.08 5.33
N ASN A 350 -4.25 -3.43 5.44
CA ASN A 350 -4.32 -2.01 5.76
C ASN A 350 -4.46 -1.82 7.29
N ALA A 351 -3.58 -2.47 8.05
CA ALA A 351 -3.66 -2.48 9.50
C ALA A 351 -3.41 -1.09 10.10
N ILE A 352 -2.59 -0.23 9.47
CA ILE A 352 -2.38 1.16 9.90
C ILE A 352 -3.62 2.03 9.64
N GLY A 353 -4.28 1.92 8.49
CA GLY A 353 -5.54 2.64 8.25
C GLY A 353 -6.65 2.22 9.22
N ILE A 354 -6.72 0.91 9.54
CA ILE A 354 -7.63 0.38 10.56
C ILE A 354 -7.20 0.82 11.97
N ALA A 355 -5.90 0.82 12.28
CA ALA A 355 -5.37 1.23 13.58
C ALA A 355 -5.58 2.73 13.84
N HIS A 356 -5.33 3.61 12.87
CA HIS A 356 -5.64 5.04 12.98
C HIS A 356 -7.14 5.28 13.11
N ALA A 357 -7.97 4.60 12.31
CA ALA A 357 -9.43 4.68 12.44
C ALA A 357 -9.91 4.20 13.83
N ASN A 358 -9.29 3.14 14.36
CA ASN A 358 -9.60 2.59 15.67
C ASN A 358 -9.05 3.46 16.82
N GLN A 359 -7.86 4.03 16.70
CA GLN A 359 -7.26 4.93 17.68
C GLN A 359 -8.07 6.23 17.78
N ALA A 360 -8.51 6.77 16.63
CA ALA A 360 -9.45 7.88 16.59
C ALA A 360 -10.77 7.52 17.29
N ARG A 361 -11.36 6.34 17.00
CA ARG A 361 -12.57 5.86 17.69
C ARG A 361 -12.36 5.67 19.19
N ILE A 362 -11.24 5.08 19.62
CA ILE A 362 -10.91 4.85 21.04
C ILE A 362 -10.75 6.19 21.76
N LYS A 363 -10.13 7.19 21.13
CA LYS A 363 -10.03 8.55 21.66
C LYS A 363 -11.42 9.16 21.85
N THR A 364 -12.28 9.09 20.83
CA THR A 364 -13.68 9.57 20.91
C THR A 364 -14.47 8.86 22.02
N VAL A 365 -14.31 7.55 22.16
CA VAL A 365 -14.99 6.76 23.22
C VAL A 365 -14.48 7.12 24.61
N ARG A 366 -13.16 7.32 24.80
CA ARG A 366 -12.58 7.75 26.08
C ARG A 366 -13.03 9.16 26.45
N GLU A 367 -13.11 10.06 25.49
CA GLU A 367 -13.61 11.42 25.69
C GLU A 367 -15.10 11.42 26.06
N ALA A 368 -15.92 10.61 25.38
CA ALA A 368 -17.33 10.43 25.71
C ALA A 368 -17.53 9.82 27.10
N ALA A 369 -16.72 8.83 27.48
CA ALA A 369 -16.78 8.21 28.81
C ALA A 369 -16.40 9.20 29.93
N ARG A 370 -15.37 10.03 29.72
CA ARG A 370 -14.97 11.09 30.67
C ARG A 370 -16.04 12.17 30.81
N ALA A 371 -16.69 12.56 29.71
CA ALA A 371 -17.78 13.53 29.74
C ALA A 371 -19.03 13.00 30.47
N THR A 372 -19.25 11.69 30.45
CA THR A 372 -20.37 11.04 31.15
C THR A 372 -20.09 10.86 32.65
N ALA A 373 -18.83 10.63 33.04
CA ALA A 373 -18.41 10.49 34.43
C ALA A 373 -18.29 11.83 35.20
N ALA A 374 -18.33 12.95 34.50
CA ALA A 374 -18.29 14.31 35.07
C ALA A 374 -19.69 14.92 35.29
N ARG A 375 -20.74 14.14 35.07
CA ARG A 375 -22.13 14.43 35.46
C ARG A 375 -22.51 13.49 36.59
#